data_AF-A0A7K1T081-F1
#
_entry.id   AF-A0A7K1T081-F1
#
_cell.length_a   1.000
_cell.length_b   1.000
_cell.length_c   1.000
_cell.angle_alpha   90.00
_cell.angle_beta   90.00
_cell.angle_gamma   90.00
#
_symmetry.space_group_name_H-M   'P 1'
#
loop_
_entity.id
_entity.type
_entity.pdbx_description
1 polymer ?
#
loop_
_entity_poly.entity_id
_entity_poly.type
_entity_poly.pdbx_seq_one_letter_code
_entity_poly.pdbx_strand_id
1 'polypeptide(L)' 'METLIVQPENKEQLVALKAFMKAMKIKFQKEDKPYSQAFINKMQQAEDDIKAGRTTKIEPTDMWNLS' A
#
# COMPACT_ATOMS: atom_id res chain seq x y z
N MET A 1 -14.57 15.50 -9.40
CA MET A 1 -13.48 16.21 -8.69
C MET A 1 -12.25 15.33 -8.80
N GLU A 2 -11.11 15.93 -9.09
CA GLU A 2 -9.85 15.20 -9.32
C GLU A 2 -9.02 15.12 -8.04
N THR A 3 -8.21 14.06 -7.91
CA THR A 3 -7.33 13.87 -6.76
C THR A 3 -5.92 14.30 -7.15
N LEU A 4 -5.32 15.20 -6.37
CA LEU A 4 -3.93 15.61 -6.54
C LEU A 4 -3.04 14.84 -5.56
N ILE A 5 -2.05 14.11 -6.08
CA ILE A 5 -1.03 13.44 -5.29
C ILE A 5 0.25 14.28 -5.35
N VAL A 6 0.78 14.68 -4.19
CA VAL A 6 1.97 15.54 -4.09
C VAL A 6 3.12 14.74 -3.48
N GLN A 7 4.28 14.75 -4.14
CA GLN A 7 5.46 13.97 -3.73
C GLN A 7 6.62 14.91 -3.32
N PRO A 8 6.68 15.36 -2.05
CA PRO A 8 7.78 16.20 -1.58
C PRO A 8 9.09 15.40 -1.56
N GLU A 9 10.17 16.01 -2.06
CA GLU A 9 11.49 15.40 -2.20
C GLU A 9 12.26 15.36 -0.86
N ASN A 10 11.90 16.23 0.07
CA ASN A 10 12.57 16.34 1.37
C ASN A 10 11.62 16.71 2.51
N LYS A 11 12.11 16.59 3.75
CA LYS A 11 11.31 16.84 4.96
C LYS A 11 10.85 18.30 5.08
N GLU A 12 11.64 19.25 4.61
CA GLU A 12 11.29 20.68 4.66
C GLU A 12 10.10 21.00 3.75
N GLN A 13 10.11 20.49 2.52
CA GLN A 13 9.00 20.60 1.57
C GLN A 13 7.71 19.98 2.16
N LEU A 14 7.82 18.81 2.79
CA LEU A 14 6.66 18.16 3.43
C LEU A 14 6.08 19.00 4.57
N VAL A 15 6.93 19.65 5.38
CA VAL A 15 6.50 20.51 6.48
C VAL A 15 5.80 21.76 5.95
N ALA A 16 6.39 22.42 4.93
CA ALA A 16 5.80 23.59 4.29
C ALA A 16 4.43 23.28 3.67
N LEU A 17 4.32 22.15 2.95
CA LEU A 17 3.08 21.73 2.31
C LEU A 17 1.97 21.45 3.34
N LYS A 18 2.30 20.77 4.44
CA LYS A 18 1.34 20.52 5.54
C LYS A 18 0.83 21.82 6.16
N ALA A 19 1.71 22.80 6.38
CA ALA A 19 1.33 24.09 6.93
C ALA A 19 0.37 24.84 5.99
N PHE A 20 0.69 24.85 4.69
CA PHE A 20 -0.15 25.46 3.66
C PHE A 20 -1.55 24.81 3.58
N MET A 21 -1.60 23.47 3.48
CA MET A 21 -2.87 22.73 3.45
C MET A 21 -3.73 22.98 4.69
N LYS A 22 -3.11 23.05 5.89
CA LYS A 22 -3.80 23.34 7.14
C LYS A 22 -4.36 24.76 7.17
N ALA A 23 -3.58 25.75 6.72
CA ALA A 23 -4.03 27.14 6.62
C ALA A 23 -5.24 27.28 5.68
N MET A 24 -5.27 26.52 4.59
CA MET A 24 -6.39 26.50 3.65
C MET A 24 -7.56 25.58 4.06
N LYS A 25 -7.49 24.95 5.24
CA LYS A 25 -8.48 23.97 5.72
C LYS A 25 -8.70 22.79 4.76
N ILE A 26 -7.68 22.44 3.98
CA ILE A 26 -7.70 21.28 3.08
C ILE A 26 -7.40 20.03 3.92
N LYS A 27 -8.27 19.02 3.81
CA LYS A 27 -8.03 17.71 4.43
C LYS A 27 -7.01 16.94 3.61
N PHE A 28 -6.00 16.40 4.26
CA PHE A 28 -4.99 15.54 3.64
C PHE A 28 -4.86 14.24 4.44
N GLN A 29 -4.47 13.17 3.74
CA GLN A 29 -4.16 11.88 4.33
C GLN A 29 -2.67 11.62 4.15
N LYS A 30 -2.05 11.01 5.17
CA LYS A 30 -0.67 10.57 5.11
C LYS A 30 -0.69 9.06 5.01
N GLU A 31 -0.29 8.52 3.87
CA GLU A 31 -0.04 7.08 3.76
C GLU A 31 1.33 6.80 4.38
N ASP A 32 1.31 6.45 5.67
CA ASP A 32 2.52 6.20 6.47
C ASP A 32 3.11 4.80 6.24
N LYS A 33 2.44 3.94 5.46
CA LYS A 33 2.91 2.59 5.15
C LYS A 33 2.65 2.29 3.68
N PRO A 34 3.64 1.74 2.95
CA PRO A 34 3.45 1.30 1.56
C PRO A 34 2.41 0.18 1.44
N TYR A 35 2.09 -0.49 2.55
CA TYR A 35 1.10 -1.56 2.62
C TYR A 35 0.20 -1.43 3.84
N SER A 36 -1.09 -1.78 3.68
CA SER A 36 -2.03 -1.82 4.78
C SER A 36 -1.67 -2.91 5.80
N GLN A 37 -2.11 -2.76 7.06
CA GLN A 37 -1.90 -3.80 8.08
C GLN A 37 -2.53 -5.13 7.67
N ALA A 38 -3.66 -5.09 6.94
CA ALA A 38 -4.30 -6.29 6.40
C ALA A 38 -3.40 -7.02 5.39
N PHE A 39 -2.69 -6.29 4.53
CA PHE A 39 -1.74 -6.88 3.59
C PHE A 39 -0.56 -7.54 4.32
N ILE A 40 0.01 -6.86 5.32
CA ILE A 40 1.11 -7.40 6.15
C ILE A 40 0.67 -8.69 6.86
N ASN A 41 -0.52 -8.69 7.47
CA ASN A 41 -1.06 -9.86 8.15
C ASN A 41 -1.26 -11.03 7.17
N LYS A 42 -1.72 -10.75 5.94
CA LYS A 42 -1.91 -11.77 4.90
C LYS A 42 -0.58 -12.37 4.44
N MET A 43 0.48 -11.57 4.32
CA MET A 43 1.82 -12.07 4.02
C MET A 43 2.34 -12.99 5.12
N GLN A 44 2.19 -12.58 6.38
CA GLN A 44 2.62 -13.39 7.52
C GLN A 44 1.88 -14.74 7.57
N GLN A 45 0.56 -14.72 7.36
CA GLN A 45 -0.23 -15.93 7.24
C GLN A 45 0.26 -16.83 6.08
N ALA A 46 0.59 -16.25 4.93
CA ALA A 46 1.11 -17.00 3.79
C ALA A 46 2.45 -17.69 4.11
N GLU A 47 3.35 -17.04 4.87
CA GLU A 47 4.59 -17.68 5.33
C GLU A 47 4.32 -18.87 6.27
N ASP A 48 3.36 -18.74 7.17
CA ASP A 48 2.95 -19.83 8.07
C ASP A 48 2.28 -20.97 7.32
N ASP A 49 1.47 -20.66 6.31
CA ASP A 49 0.85 -21.65 5.41
C ASP A 49 1.89 -22.41 4.60
N ILE A 50 2.94 -21.73 4.12
CA ILE A 50 4.08 -22.38 3.45
C ILE A 50 4.78 -23.35 4.39
N LYS A 51 5.11 -22.92 5.61
CA LYS A 51 5.76 -23.77 6.62
C LYS A 51 4.89 -24.97 7.03
N ALA A 52 3.57 -24.78 7.08
CA ALA A 52 2.60 -25.81 7.40
C ALA A 52 2.24 -26.72 6.21
N GLY A 53 2.78 -26.47 5.01
CA GLY A 53 2.44 -27.22 3.80
C GLY A 53 1.04 -26.96 3.25
N ARG A 54 0.37 -25.89 3.70
CA ARG A 54 -0.95 -25.44 3.22
C ARG A 54 -0.82 -24.60 1.94
N THR A 55 -0.17 -25.16 0.92
CA THR A 55 0.06 -24.48 -0.35
C THR A 55 -0.61 -25.22 -1.50
N THR A 56 -0.95 -24.47 -2.55
CA THR A 56 -1.43 -25.04 -3.81
C THR A 56 -0.36 -24.81 -4.86
N LYS A 57 0.13 -25.88 -5.46
CA LYS A 57 1.04 -25.78 -6.61
C LYS A 57 0.21 -25.43 -7.85
N ILE A 58 0.64 -24.42 -8.57
CA ILE A 58 0.01 -23.93 -9.79
C ILE A 58 1.08 -23.97 -10.88
N GLU A 59 0.80 -24.65 -11.99
CA GLU A 59 1.64 -24.64 -13.18
C GLU A 59 1.28 -23.42 -14.05
N PRO A 60 2.19 -22.90 -14.88
CA PRO A 60 1.88 -21.77 -15.76
C PRO A 60 0.61 -21.99 -16.59
N THR A 61 0.37 -23.21 -17.07
CA THR A 61 -0.83 -23.60 -17.81
C THR A 61 -2.14 -23.40 -17.04
N ASP A 62 -2.11 -23.47 -15.71
CA ASP A 62 -3.29 -23.30 -14.87
C ASP A 62 -3.72 -21.83 -14.78
N MET A 63 -2.80 -20.88 -15.04
CA MET A 63 -3.09 -19.45 -15.02
C MET A 63 -3.69 -18.94 -16.33
N TRP A 64 -3.27 -19.50 -17.47
CA TRP A 64 -3.66 -19.02 -18.81
C TRP A 64 -4.94 -19.66 -19.36
N ASN A 65 -5.42 -20.75 -18.74
CA ASN A 65 -6.66 -21.44 -19.13
C ASN A 65 -7.88 -21.05 -18.26
N LEU A 66 -7.77 -19.98 -17.46
CA LEU A 66 -8.92 -19.37 -16.77
C LEU A 66 -9.68 -18.47 -17.77
N SER A 67 -10.32 -19.07 -18.76
CA SER A 67 -11.22 -18.42 -19.72
C SER A 67 -12.58 -19.10 -19.69
#